data_AF-A0A4V6X6A6-F1
#
_entry.id   AF-A0A4V6X6A6-F1
#
_cell.length_a   1.000
_cell.length_b   1.000
_cell.length_c   1.000
_cell.angle_alpha   90.00
_cell.angle_beta   90.00
_cell.angle_gamma   90.00
#
_symmetry.space_group_name_H-M   'P 1'
#
loop_
_entity.id
_entity.type
_entity.pdbx_description
1 polymer ?
#
loop_
_entity_poly.entity_id
_entity_poly.type
_entity_poly.pdbx_seq_one_letter_code
_entity_poly.pdbx_strand_id
1 'polypeptide(L)'
;MKKDDLEFCFKGSRTYVQGPDIFDAVVDTIKNDFDVSKMTDIKYAAHDMLLANANLIVTNDFKKEDFETINSIITFKQDGTKYYAVVSQSDTKIECSNEYSEEIVRTQSIIKDKIISFENILEDSITEITVSMNKYFLQETETKDGKWIVTKFEYPKLINLDKIKNKTLKLELTNNFNNKLTKSTIFVNEEAVGYLYFSLI
;
A
#
# COMPACT_ATOMS: atom_id res chain seq x y z
N MET A 1 -17.53 -3.65 18.65
CA MET A 1 -16.32 -3.12 17.99
C MET A 1 -16.69 -1.77 17.39
N LYS A 2 -15.80 -0.77 17.48
CA LYS A 2 -16.03 0.52 16.78
C LYS A 2 -15.95 0.25 15.28
N LYS A 3 -16.92 0.79 14.54
CA LYS A 3 -17.02 0.69 13.09
C LYS A 3 -16.92 2.12 12.56
N ASP A 4 -15.96 2.35 11.69
CA ASP A 4 -15.75 3.62 11.00
C ASP A 4 -16.02 3.43 9.51
N ASP A 5 -16.53 4.46 8.84
CA ASP A 5 -16.76 4.44 7.40
C ASP A 5 -15.54 5.06 6.68
N LEU A 6 -15.11 4.42 5.60
CA LEU A 6 -14.02 4.87 4.73
C LEU A 6 -14.59 5.26 3.37
N GLU A 7 -14.46 6.54 3.03
CA GLU A 7 -14.88 7.09 1.74
C GLU A 7 -13.69 7.18 0.79
N PHE A 8 -13.91 6.76 -0.47
CA PHE A 8 -12.89 6.76 -1.50
C PHE A 8 -13.38 7.45 -2.77
N CYS A 9 -12.42 7.90 -3.58
CA CYS A 9 -12.62 8.19 -5.00
C CYS A 9 -11.74 7.24 -5.82
N PHE A 10 -12.21 6.86 -7.00
CA PHE A 10 -11.34 6.16 -7.94
C PHE A 10 -10.22 7.08 -8.43
N LYS A 11 -9.10 6.51 -8.86
CA LYS A 11 -7.96 7.25 -9.40
C LYS A 11 -7.81 6.98 -10.89
N GLY A 12 -7.84 8.02 -11.71
CA GLY A 12 -7.70 7.92 -13.17
C GLY A 12 -8.80 7.08 -13.80
N SER A 13 -8.44 6.10 -14.63
CA SER A 13 -9.40 5.20 -15.29
C SER A 13 -9.71 3.92 -14.50
N ARG A 14 -9.31 3.84 -13.22
CA ARG A 14 -9.49 2.63 -12.40
C ARG A 14 -10.94 2.50 -11.93
N THR A 15 -11.38 1.27 -11.74
CA THR A 15 -12.72 0.91 -11.22
C THR A 15 -12.63 0.18 -9.88
N TYR A 16 -11.52 0.34 -9.17
CA TYR A 16 -11.23 -0.28 -7.87
C TYR A 16 -10.28 0.63 -7.08
N VAL A 17 -10.35 0.55 -5.75
CA VAL A 17 -9.47 1.28 -4.84
C VAL A 17 -8.13 0.53 -4.70
N GLN A 18 -7.01 1.24 -4.75
CA GLN A 18 -5.69 0.60 -4.65
C GLN A 18 -5.25 0.40 -3.21
N GLY A 19 -4.31 -0.54 -3.00
CA GLY A 19 -3.76 -0.83 -1.68
C GLY A 19 -3.20 0.37 -0.92
N PRO A 20 -2.42 1.28 -1.55
CA PRO A 20 -1.97 2.50 -0.89
C PRO A 20 -3.12 3.38 -0.40
N ASP A 21 -4.15 3.60 -1.23
CA ASP A 21 -5.31 4.41 -0.86
C ASP A 21 -6.03 3.84 0.37
N ILE A 22 -6.25 2.52 0.38
CA ILE A 22 -6.88 1.83 1.52
C ILE A 22 -6.02 2.00 2.77
N PHE A 23 -4.71 1.81 2.66
CA PHE A 23 -3.81 1.92 3.79
C PHE A 23 -3.72 3.34 4.35
N ASP A 24 -3.59 4.33 3.48
CA ASP A 24 -3.51 5.74 3.88
C ASP A 24 -4.82 6.17 4.55
N ALA A 25 -5.99 5.79 4.01
CA ALA A 25 -7.29 6.06 4.63
C ALA A 25 -7.44 5.40 6.01
N VAL A 26 -6.97 4.15 6.16
CA VAL A 26 -6.98 3.46 7.46
C VAL A 26 -6.07 4.15 8.46
N VAL A 27 -4.81 4.44 8.08
CA VAL A 27 -3.86 5.14 8.95
C VAL A 27 -4.41 6.50 9.38
N ASP A 28 -5.03 7.24 8.45
CA ASP A 28 -5.65 8.53 8.75
C ASP A 28 -6.81 8.40 9.74
N THR A 29 -7.61 7.35 9.62
CA THR A 29 -8.76 7.10 10.52
C THR A 29 -8.30 6.70 11.93
N ILE A 30 -7.36 5.75 12.02
CA ILE A 30 -6.94 5.19 13.32
C ILE A 30 -6.04 6.14 14.12
N LYS A 31 -5.48 7.19 13.52
CA LYS A 31 -4.64 8.18 14.25
C LYS A 31 -5.40 8.89 15.38
N ASN A 32 -6.73 8.87 15.34
CA ASN A 32 -7.58 9.43 16.39
C ASN A 32 -7.58 8.58 17.68
N ASP A 33 -7.35 7.27 17.54
CA ASP A 33 -7.38 6.31 18.65
C ASP A 33 -5.98 5.78 19.00
N PHE A 34 -4.99 5.98 18.12
CA PHE A 34 -3.66 5.41 18.22
C PHE A 34 -2.55 6.44 17.97
N ASP A 35 -1.41 6.26 18.65
CA ASP A 35 -0.21 7.05 18.43
C ASP A 35 0.58 6.45 17.27
N VAL A 36 0.28 6.92 16.06
CA VAL A 36 0.90 6.47 14.79
C VAL A 36 2.43 6.51 14.83
N SER A 37 3.05 7.38 15.64
CA SER A 37 4.51 7.46 15.78
C SER A 37 5.12 6.27 16.55
N LYS A 38 4.31 5.58 17.34
CA LYS A 38 4.70 4.40 18.13
C LYS A 38 4.29 3.08 17.49
N MET A 39 3.57 3.12 16.38
CA MET A 39 3.20 1.91 15.64
C MET A 39 4.43 1.20 15.08
N THR A 40 4.45 -0.11 15.22
CA THR A 40 5.52 -0.99 14.74
C THR A 40 4.96 -2.25 14.08
N ASP A 41 5.81 -3.00 13.37
CA ASP A 41 5.44 -4.28 12.74
C ASP A 41 4.18 -4.17 11.86
N ILE A 42 4.17 -3.14 11.02
CA ILE A 42 3.02 -2.74 10.22
C ILE A 42 3.00 -3.59 8.96
N LYS A 43 1.85 -4.21 8.68
CA LYS A 43 1.67 -5.05 7.51
C LYS A 43 0.31 -4.79 6.91
N TYR A 44 0.27 -4.46 5.63
CA TYR A 44 -0.95 -4.46 4.82
C TYR A 44 -1.00 -5.75 4.02
N ALA A 45 -2.15 -6.39 3.94
CA ALA A 45 -2.41 -7.52 3.05
C ALA A 45 -3.74 -7.33 2.32
N ALA A 46 -3.70 -7.38 0.99
CA ALA A 46 -4.88 -7.43 0.14
C ALA A 46 -5.40 -8.87 0.06
N HIS A 47 -6.72 -9.01 0.21
CA HIS A 47 -7.43 -10.28 0.14
C HIS A 47 -8.44 -10.30 -1.02
N ASP A 48 -9.06 -9.15 -1.32
CA ASP A 48 -9.99 -8.98 -2.44
C ASP A 48 -9.98 -7.54 -2.96
N MET A 49 -10.48 -7.33 -4.17
CA MET A 49 -10.64 -6.00 -4.76
C MET A 49 -11.71 -5.20 -4.01
N LEU A 50 -11.45 -3.93 -3.76
CA LEU A 50 -12.44 -3.02 -3.19
C LEU A 50 -13.07 -2.17 -4.31
N LEU A 51 -14.36 -2.36 -4.56
CA LEU A 51 -15.12 -1.76 -5.67
C LEU A 51 -16.14 -0.70 -5.23
N ALA A 52 -16.29 -0.51 -3.92
CA ALA A 52 -17.19 0.46 -3.30
C ALA A 52 -16.48 1.11 -2.10
N ASN A 53 -17.19 1.98 -1.36
CA ASN A 53 -16.67 2.46 -0.08
C ASN A 53 -16.49 1.29 0.89
N ALA A 54 -15.82 1.53 2.02
CA ALA A 54 -15.55 0.46 2.96
C ALA A 54 -15.97 0.81 4.38
N ASN A 55 -16.11 -0.24 5.16
CA ASN A 55 -16.18 -0.19 6.60
C ASN A 55 -14.81 -0.59 7.15
N LEU A 56 -14.39 0.08 8.21
CA LEU A 56 -13.21 -0.24 9.00
C LEU A 56 -13.63 -0.72 10.39
N ILE A 57 -13.06 -1.84 10.81
CA ILE A 57 -13.16 -2.33 12.17
C ILE A 57 -11.73 -2.53 12.72
N VAL A 58 -11.44 -1.93 13.87
CA VAL A 58 -10.17 -2.14 14.58
C VAL A 58 -10.39 -3.00 15.82
N THR A 59 -9.63 -4.08 15.94
CA THR A 59 -9.70 -5.03 17.06
C THR A 59 -8.32 -5.59 17.41
N ASN A 60 -8.14 -6.04 18.66
CA ASN A 60 -6.99 -6.85 19.09
C ASN A 60 -7.34 -8.35 19.22
N ASP A 61 -8.61 -8.72 19.08
CA ASP A 61 -9.11 -10.10 19.02
C ASP A 61 -9.75 -10.33 17.64
N PHE A 62 -8.94 -10.70 16.66
CA PHE A 62 -9.38 -10.95 15.29
C PHE A 62 -9.70 -12.42 15.08
N LYS A 63 -10.92 -12.71 14.61
CA LYS A 63 -11.31 -14.03 14.09
C LYS A 63 -11.93 -13.84 12.72
N LYS A 64 -11.45 -14.61 11.74
CA LYS A 64 -11.90 -14.48 10.34
C LYS A 64 -13.41 -14.73 10.18
N GLU A 65 -13.95 -15.64 10.98
CA GLU A 65 -15.37 -16.01 11.00
C GLU A 65 -16.31 -14.89 11.45
N ASP A 66 -15.79 -13.84 12.10
CA ASP A 66 -16.58 -12.66 12.50
C ASP A 66 -16.87 -11.72 11.31
N PHE A 67 -16.30 -11.98 10.12
CA PHE A 67 -16.39 -11.12 8.95
C PHE A 67 -16.89 -11.92 7.73
N GLU A 68 -17.98 -11.48 7.13
CA GLU A 68 -18.51 -12.08 5.90
C GLU A 68 -17.56 -11.88 4.71
N THR A 69 -16.99 -10.68 4.59
CA THR A 69 -16.05 -10.30 3.53
C THR A 69 -14.87 -9.54 4.11
N ILE A 70 -13.68 -9.78 3.57
CA ILE A 70 -12.46 -9.05 3.93
C ILE A 70 -11.73 -8.67 2.64
N ASN A 71 -11.68 -7.37 2.34
CA ASN A 71 -10.95 -6.86 1.18
C ASN A 71 -9.48 -6.66 1.52
N SER A 72 -9.18 -6.18 2.73
CA SER A 72 -7.79 -6.10 3.22
C SER A 72 -7.70 -6.13 4.74
N ILE A 73 -6.51 -6.48 5.24
CA ILE A 73 -6.18 -6.45 6.66
C ILE A 73 -4.88 -5.66 6.83
N ILE A 74 -4.90 -4.73 7.78
CA ILE A 74 -3.72 -4.03 8.24
C ILE A 74 -3.44 -4.46 9.67
N THR A 75 -2.27 -5.02 9.92
CA THR A 75 -1.83 -5.36 11.28
C THR A 75 -0.73 -4.42 11.73
N PHE A 76 -0.76 -4.01 12.99
CA PHE A 76 0.31 -3.23 13.60
C PHE A 76 0.41 -3.57 15.10
N LYS A 77 1.50 -3.15 15.72
CA LYS A 77 1.71 -3.24 17.17
C LYS A 77 1.85 -1.85 17.77
N GLN A 78 1.21 -1.64 18.92
CA GLN A 78 1.43 -0.47 19.78
C GLN A 78 1.45 -0.95 21.24
N ASP A 79 2.45 -0.50 21.98
CA ASP A 79 2.64 -0.85 23.40
C ASP A 79 2.60 -2.37 23.66
N GLY A 80 3.22 -3.14 22.75
CA GLY A 80 3.28 -4.60 22.78
C GLY A 80 2.01 -5.33 22.35
N THR A 81 0.89 -4.63 22.18
CA THR A 81 -0.39 -5.20 21.76
C THR A 81 -0.49 -5.19 20.23
N LYS A 82 -0.89 -6.32 19.65
CA LYS A 82 -1.15 -6.44 18.22
C LYS A 82 -2.61 -6.08 17.91
N TYR A 83 -2.80 -5.23 16.91
CA TYR A 83 -4.10 -4.81 16.41
C TYR A 83 -4.29 -5.24 14.95
N TYR A 84 -5.55 -5.34 14.57
CA TYR A 84 -6.04 -5.67 13.24
C TYR A 84 -7.04 -4.59 12.84
N ALA A 85 -6.74 -3.87 11.78
CA ALA A 85 -7.65 -3.00 11.06
C ALA A 85 -8.16 -3.79 9.86
N VAL A 86 -9.41 -4.25 9.96
CA VAL A 86 -10.08 -5.07 8.95
C VAL A 86 -10.93 -4.15 8.09
N VAL A 87 -10.68 -4.19 6.78
CA VAL A 87 -11.41 -3.39 5.78
C VAL A 87 -12.30 -4.30 4.98
N SER A 88 -13.59 -3.99 4.99
CA SER A 88 -14.63 -4.74 4.29
C SER A 88 -15.48 -3.78 3.47
N GLN A 89 -15.80 -4.16 2.23
CA GLN A 89 -16.63 -3.37 1.36
C GLN A 89 -17.99 -3.06 2.02
N SER A 90 -18.46 -1.83 1.84
CA SER A 90 -19.80 -1.40 2.25
C SER A 90 -20.77 -1.44 1.06
N ASP A 91 -22.05 -1.22 1.33
CA ASP A 91 -23.07 -1.13 0.29
C ASP A 91 -23.07 0.24 -0.43
N THR A 92 -22.28 1.19 0.07
CA THR A 92 -22.22 2.56 -0.47
C THR A 92 -21.25 2.62 -1.64
N LYS A 93 -21.73 3.02 -2.81
CA LYS A 93 -20.91 3.16 -4.02
C LYS A 93 -19.95 4.33 -3.93
N ILE A 94 -18.82 4.20 -4.63
CA ILE A 94 -17.91 5.32 -4.92
C ILE A 94 -18.50 6.13 -6.08
N GLU A 95 -18.70 7.43 -5.87
CA GLU A 95 -19.34 8.33 -6.84
C GLU A 95 -18.38 9.35 -7.47
N CYS A 96 -17.12 9.35 -7.05
CA CYS A 96 -16.09 10.28 -7.53
C CYS A 96 -14.91 9.55 -8.18
N SER A 97 -14.23 10.28 -9.06
CA SER A 97 -12.96 9.88 -9.64
C SER A 97 -12.04 11.10 -9.70
N ASN A 98 -10.83 10.95 -9.17
CA ASN A 98 -9.80 11.97 -9.17
C ASN A 98 -8.86 11.76 -10.37
N GLU A 99 -8.42 12.85 -10.97
CA GLU A 99 -7.31 12.79 -11.93
C GLU A 99 -6.06 12.29 -11.21
N TYR A 100 -5.40 11.31 -11.82
CA TYR A 100 -4.22 10.69 -11.26
C TYR A 100 -3.32 10.18 -12.38
N SER A 101 -2.02 10.43 -12.28
CA SER A 101 -1.03 10.05 -13.26
C SER A 101 0.20 9.42 -12.60
N GLU A 102 0.55 8.21 -13.02
CA GLU A 102 1.81 7.56 -12.64
C GLU A 102 3.00 8.09 -13.49
N GLU A 103 2.76 9.01 -14.45
CA GLU A 103 3.75 9.39 -15.47
C GLU A 103 5.01 10.01 -14.89
N ILE A 104 4.92 10.81 -13.82
CA ILE A 104 6.11 11.42 -13.20
C ILE A 104 7.05 10.32 -12.68
N VAL A 105 6.49 9.33 -11.98
CA VAL A 105 7.25 8.18 -11.48
C VAL A 105 7.84 7.39 -12.65
N ARG A 106 7.07 7.13 -13.70
CA ARG A 106 7.53 6.36 -14.87
C ARG A 106 8.68 7.04 -15.61
N THR A 107 8.54 8.33 -15.88
CA THR A 107 9.48 9.08 -16.74
C THR A 107 10.76 9.52 -16.05
N GLN A 108 10.71 9.70 -14.73
CA GLN A 108 11.86 10.16 -13.94
C GLN A 108 12.55 9.05 -13.13
N SER A 109 12.00 7.84 -13.15
CA SER A 109 12.68 6.69 -12.55
C SER A 109 13.79 6.17 -13.45
N ILE A 110 14.88 5.72 -12.84
CA ILE A 110 16.00 5.08 -13.52
C ILE A 110 15.97 3.60 -13.15
N ILE A 111 15.90 2.72 -14.16
CA ILE A 111 15.98 1.27 -13.98
C ILE A 111 17.38 0.80 -14.37
N LYS A 112 18.02 0.04 -13.48
CA LYS A 112 19.30 -0.61 -13.74
C LYS A 112 19.33 -1.98 -13.06
N ASP A 113 19.52 -3.03 -13.85
CA ASP A 113 19.53 -4.41 -13.38
C ASP A 113 18.24 -4.75 -12.60
N LYS A 114 18.37 -5.11 -11.33
CA LYS A 114 17.24 -5.46 -10.43
C LYS A 114 16.78 -4.29 -9.57
N ILE A 115 17.14 -3.07 -9.95
CA ILE A 115 16.93 -1.86 -9.15
C ILE A 115 16.17 -0.81 -9.97
N ILE A 116 15.20 -0.17 -9.33
CA ILE A 116 14.60 1.09 -9.79
C ILE A 116 14.85 2.17 -8.74
N SER A 117 15.25 3.37 -9.18
CA SER A 117 15.48 4.53 -8.32
C SER A 117 14.72 5.76 -8.82
N PHE A 118 14.23 6.59 -7.89
CA PHE A 118 13.50 7.82 -8.17
C PHE A 118 13.88 8.89 -7.15
N GLU A 119 14.27 10.08 -7.62
CA GLU A 119 14.48 11.24 -6.75
C GLU A 119 13.13 11.84 -6.40
N ASN A 120 12.71 11.71 -5.14
CA ASN A 120 11.35 12.05 -4.77
C ASN A 120 11.11 13.56 -4.74
N ILE A 121 10.28 14.01 -5.67
CA ILE A 121 9.75 15.38 -5.79
C ILE A 121 8.24 15.44 -5.51
N LEU A 122 7.61 14.31 -5.20
CA LEU A 122 6.17 14.19 -5.00
C LEU A 122 5.80 14.39 -3.52
N GLU A 123 4.58 14.86 -3.29
CA GLU A 123 3.97 14.99 -1.95
C GLU A 123 3.11 13.77 -1.58
N ASP A 124 3.04 12.77 -2.48
CA ASP A 124 2.33 11.51 -2.25
C ASP A 124 2.99 10.66 -1.15
N SER A 125 2.23 9.76 -0.54
CA SER A 125 2.74 8.86 0.49
C SER A 125 3.86 7.96 -0.06
N ILE A 126 4.77 7.51 0.83
CA ILE A 126 5.81 6.56 0.41
C ILE A 126 5.20 5.31 -0.20
N THR A 127 4.07 4.85 0.34
CA THR A 127 3.36 3.65 -0.13
C THR A 127 2.87 3.87 -1.55
N GLU A 128 2.24 5.02 -1.83
CA GLU A 128 1.77 5.39 -3.17
C GLU A 128 2.91 5.43 -4.19
N ILE A 129 3.98 6.18 -3.87
CA ILE A 129 5.12 6.35 -4.77
C ILE A 129 5.80 5.01 -5.03
N THR A 130 6.09 4.23 -3.99
CA THR A 130 6.82 2.97 -4.12
C THR A 130 5.98 1.89 -4.80
N VAL A 131 4.66 1.84 -4.61
CA VAL A 131 3.77 0.95 -5.36
C VAL A 131 3.76 1.33 -6.84
N SER A 132 3.68 2.62 -7.17
CA SER A 132 3.77 3.12 -8.55
C SER A 132 5.11 2.75 -9.20
N MET A 133 6.23 3.01 -8.50
CA MET A 133 7.58 2.62 -8.94
C MET A 133 7.68 1.13 -9.23
N ASN A 134 7.25 0.28 -8.29
CA ASN A 134 7.40 -1.16 -8.41
C ASN A 134 6.55 -1.71 -9.56
N LYS A 135 5.34 -1.18 -9.74
CA LYS A 135 4.46 -1.55 -10.85
C LYS A 135 5.12 -1.24 -12.20
N TYR A 136 5.65 -0.03 -12.37
CA TYR A 136 6.37 0.34 -13.58
C TYR A 136 7.60 -0.55 -13.81
N PHE A 137 8.39 -0.77 -12.76
CA PHE A 137 9.59 -1.61 -12.82
C PHE A 137 9.29 -3.04 -13.26
N LEU A 138 8.28 -3.68 -12.68
CA LEU A 138 7.88 -5.05 -13.03
C LEU A 138 7.29 -5.14 -14.44
N GLN A 139 6.57 -4.10 -14.90
CA GLN A 139 6.08 -4.01 -16.27
C GLN A 139 7.24 -3.96 -17.29
N GLU A 140 8.32 -3.24 -16.98
CA GLU A 140 9.46 -3.12 -17.89
C GLU A 140 10.42 -4.30 -17.82
N THR A 141 10.55 -4.97 -16.67
CA THR A 141 11.61 -5.99 -16.46
C THR A 141 11.13 -7.44 -16.48
N GLU A 142 9.88 -7.72 -16.12
CA GLU A 142 9.38 -9.09 -15.96
C GLU A 142 8.36 -9.46 -17.05
N THR A 143 7.28 -8.69 -17.18
CA THR A 143 6.31 -8.87 -18.27
C THR A 143 5.49 -7.61 -18.51
N LYS A 144 5.32 -7.29 -19.80
CA LYS A 144 4.44 -6.22 -20.28
C LYS A 144 2.98 -6.65 -20.34
N ASP A 145 2.73 -7.95 -20.40
CA ASP A 145 1.40 -8.53 -20.46
C ASP A 145 0.89 -8.87 -19.06
N GLY A 146 -0.36 -8.47 -18.78
CA GLY A 146 -1.04 -8.67 -17.50
C GLY A 146 -1.04 -7.42 -16.61
N LYS A 147 -1.62 -7.55 -15.42
CA LYS A 147 -1.76 -6.45 -14.46
C LYS A 147 -1.06 -6.78 -13.16
N TRP A 148 -0.01 -6.02 -12.86
CA TRP A 148 0.69 -6.10 -11.59
C TRP A 148 -0.12 -5.44 -10.47
N ILE A 149 -0.38 -6.19 -9.40
CA ILE A 149 -1.15 -5.74 -8.25
C ILE A 149 -0.36 -5.95 -6.97
N VAL A 150 -0.35 -4.91 -6.13
CA VAL A 150 0.21 -5.00 -4.78
C VAL A 150 -0.65 -5.93 -3.94
N THR A 151 -0.05 -6.98 -3.40
CA THR A 151 -0.73 -7.95 -2.55
C THR A 151 -0.41 -7.74 -1.08
N LYS A 152 0.76 -7.19 -0.78
CA LYS A 152 1.20 -6.96 0.59
C LYS A 152 2.29 -5.90 0.63
N PHE A 153 2.39 -5.20 1.74
CA PHE A 153 3.60 -4.46 2.10
C PHE A 153 3.82 -4.45 3.60
N GLU A 154 5.08 -4.27 3.98
CA GLU A 154 5.53 -4.37 5.37
C GLU A 154 6.45 -3.20 5.71
N TYR A 155 6.16 -2.53 6.82
CA TYR A 155 6.97 -1.44 7.35
C TYR A 155 7.31 -1.72 8.82
N PRO A 156 8.59 -1.63 9.24
CA PRO A 156 8.94 -1.71 10.65
C PRO A 156 8.27 -0.61 11.49
N LYS A 157 8.08 0.58 10.88
CA LYS A 157 7.44 1.79 11.45
C LYS A 157 6.81 2.61 10.32
N LEU A 158 5.86 3.49 10.63
CA LEU A 158 5.37 4.49 9.66
C LEU A 158 6.47 5.48 9.29
N ILE A 159 6.45 5.91 8.03
CA ILE A 159 7.44 6.85 7.47
C ILE A 159 6.68 8.10 7.04
N ASN A 160 6.99 9.22 7.68
CA ASN A 160 6.35 10.50 7.38
C ASN A 160 6.87 11.08 6.05
N LEU A 161 6.03 11.87 5.38
CA LEU A 161 6.35 12.57 4.13
C LEU A 161 7.63 13.41 4.21
N ASP A 162 7.82 14.14 5.32
CA ASP A 162 9.02 14.95 5.55
C ASP A 162 10.31 14.11 5.54
N LYS A 163 10.21 12.82 5.84
CA LYS A 163 11.34 11.90 5.82
C LYS A 163 11.66 11.35 4.44
N ILE A 164 10.84 11.58 3.42
CA ILE A 164 11.04 11.07 2.05
C ILE A 164 11.15 12.19 1.01
N LYS A 165 10.73 13.41 1.33
CA LYS A 165 10.82 14.56 0.42
C LYS A 165 12.27 14.87 0.08
N ASN A 166 12.56 15.07 -1.21
CA ASN A 166 13.91 15.34 -1.73
C ASN A 166 14.93 14.24 -1.38
N LYS A 167 14.48 12.99 -1.28
CA LYS A 167 15.35 11.82 -1.07
C LYS A 167 15.23 10.84 -2.22
N THR A 168 16.29 10.07 -2.41
CA THR A 168 16.28 8.97 -3.36
C THR A 168 15.42 7.84 -2.79
N LEU A 169 14.36 7.46 -3.48
CA LEU A 169 13.66 6.21 -3.24
C LEU A 169 14.26 5.14 -4.14
N LYS A 170 14.53 3.97 -3.60
CA LYS A 170 15.09 2.83 -4.33
C LYS A 170 14.31 1.57 -4.01
N LEU A 171 14.00 0.78 -5.02
CA LEU A 171 13.46 -0.57 -4.87
C LEU A 171 14.42 -1.57 -5.48
N GLU A 172 14.66 -2.67 -4.77
CA GLU A 172 15.47 -3.78 -5.25
C GLU A 172 14.63 -5.06 -5.28
N LEU A 173 14.53 -5.72 -6.44
CA LEU A 173 13.85 -7.01 -6.57
C LEU A 173 14.69 -8.12 -5.92
N THR A 174 14.32 -8.48 -4.70
CA THR A 174 15.03 -9.49 -3.90
C THR A 174 14.58 -10.91 -4.19
N ASN A 175 13.33 -11.10 -4.59
CA ASN A 175 12.81 -12.43 -4.91
C ASN A 175 11.73 -12.33 -5.99
N ASN A 176 11.70 -13.32 -6.89
CA ASN A 176 10.68 -13.48 -7.90
C ASN A 176 10.33 -14.97 -8.03
N PHE A 177 9.13 -15.35 -7.56
CA PHE A 177 8.64 -16.71 -7.67
C PHE A 177 7.79 -16.88 -8.93
N ASN A 178 8.46 -16.95 -10.09
CA ASN A 178 7.84 -17.10 -11.42
C ASN A 178 6.68 -16.12 -11.67
N ASN A 179 6.86 -14.84 -11.32
CA ASN A 179 5.88 -13.76 -11.45
C ASN A 179 4.57 -13.93 -10.66
N LYS A 180 4.40 -15.04 -9.92
CA LYS A 180 3.26 -15.26 -9.03
C LYS A 180 3.34 -14.41 -7.78
N LEU A 181 4.56 -14.22 -7.29
CA LEU A 181 4.84 -13.37 -6.14
C LEU A 181 6.26 -12.79 -6.26
N THR A 182 6.36 -11.48 -6.40
CA THR A 182 7.61 -10.75 -6.33
C THR A 182 7.76 -10.10 -4.96
N LYS A 183 9.00 -9.93 -4.52
CA LYS A 183 9.34 -9.20 -3.29
C LYS A 183 10.42 -8.18 -3.60
N SER A 184 10.10 -6.91 -3.36
CA SER A 184 11.05 -5.80 -3.47
C SER A 184 11.34 -5.23 -2.09
N THR A 185 12.61 -4.94 -1.81
CA THR A 185 12.99 -4.16 -0.61
C THR A 185 12.89 -2.68 -0.94
N ILE A 186 12.31 -1.91 -0.04
CA ILE A 186 12.17 -0.45 -0.15
C ILE A 186 13.33 0.20 0.59
N PHE A 187 14.01 1.12 -0.08
CA PHE A 187 15.06 1.94 0.49
C PHE A 187 14.71 3.43 0.38
N VAL A 188 15.02 4.17 1.43
CA VAL A 188 15.06 5.64 1.42
C VAL A 188 16.51 6.03 1.60
N ASN A 189 17.08 6.63 0.56
CA ASN A 189 18.52 6.67 0.30
C ASN A 189 19.10 5.25 0.33
N GLU A 190 19.84 4.91 1.39
CA GLU A 190 20.49 3.60 1.57
C GLU A 190 19.92 2.83 2.77
N GLU A 191 18.93 3.37 3.48
CA GLU A 191 18.29 2.69 4.60
C GLU A 191 17.12 1.84 4.10
N ALA A 192 17.12 0.54 4.42
CA ALA A 192 16.00 -0.34 4.13
C ALA A 192 14.85 -0.04 5.10
N VAL A 193 13.69 0.35 4.54
CA VAL A 193 12.54 0.83 5.33
C VAL A 193 11.29 -0.04 5.21
N GLY A 194 11.31 -1.07 4.35
CA GLY A 194 10.16 -1.96 4.21
C GLY A 194 10.27 -2.90 3.03
N TYR A 195 9.16 -3.59 2.75
CA TYR A 195 9.04 -4.54 1.65
C TYR A 195 7.72 -4.35 0.91
N LEU A 196 7.76 -4.50 -0.42
CA LEU A 196 6.59 -4.60 -1.28
C LEU A 196 6.47 -6.02 -1.83
N TYR A 197 5.24 -6.49 -1.97
CA TYR A 197 4.93 -7.76 -2.58
C TYR A 197 3.87 -7.56 -3.66
N PHE A 198 4.13 -8.09 -4.85
CA PHE A 198 3.25 -7.97 -6.00
C PHE A 198 2.97 -9.33 -6.60
N SER A 199 1.82 -9.43 -7.25
CA SER A 199 1.43 -10.57 -8.07
C SER A 199 0.97 -10.09 -9.43
N LEU A 200 1.27 -10.87 -10.46
CA LEU A 200 0.72 -10.69 -11.80
C LEU A 200 -0.65 -11.36 -11.87
N ILE A 201 -1.66 -10.64 -12.37
CA ILE A 201 -2.99 -11.18 -12.71
C ILE A 201 -3.32 -11.00 -14.19
#